data_AF-A0A658K8B2-F1
#
_entry.id   AF-A0A658K8B2-F1
#
_cell.length_a   1.000
_cell.length_b   1.000
_cell.length_c   1.000
_cell.angle_alpha   90.00
_cell.angle_beta   90.00
_cell.angle_gamma   90.00
#
_symmetry.space_group_name_H-M   'P 1'
#
loop_
_entity.id
_entity.type
_entity.pdbx_description
1 polymer ?
#
loop_
_entity_poly.entity_id
_entity_poly.type
_entity_poly.pdbx_seq_one_letter_code
_entity_poly.pdbx_strand_id
1 'polypeptide(L)' 'MVNPQVQGACHPLFIRPSLAAAQTFRYQPRVVEGRAVTVSGVKNTFHYRIK' A
#
# COMPACT_ATOMS: atom_id res chain seq x y z
N MET A 1 -13.17 3.21 1.88
CA MET A 1 -12.37 2.00 2.13
C MET A 1 -11.31 1.95 1.05
N VAL A 2 -10.01 1.93 1.38
CA VAL A 2 -8.97 1.85 0.35
C VAL A 2 -8.93 0.41 -0.14
N ASN A 3 -9.14 0.20 -1.44
CA ASN A 3 -9.06 -1.13 -2.06
C ASN A 3 -7.70 -1.23 -2.77
N PRO A 4 -6.64 -1.77 -2.13
CA PRO A 4 -5.35 -1.88 -2.76
C PRO A 4 -5.41 -2.80 -3.97
N GLN A 5 -4.61 -2.48 -4.98
CA GLN A 5 -4.49 -3.26 -6.21
C GLN A 5 -3.01 -3.49 -6.49
N VAL A 6 -2.69 -4.64 -7.07
CA VAL A 6 -1.33 -4.93 -7.52
C VAL A 6 -1.01 -4.01 -8.72
N GLN A 7 0.11 -3.30 -8.65
CA GLN A 7 0.64 -2.55 -9.78
C GLN A 7 1.90 -3.22 -10.31
N GLY A 8 1.93 -3.50 -11.61
CA GLY A 8 3.08 -4.10 -12.27
C GLY A 8 3.24 -5.60 -12.02
N ALA A 9 4.47 -6.09 -12.13
CA ALA A 9 4.78 -7.51 -11.98
C ALA A 9 4.83 -7.91 -10.49
N CYS A 10 3.95 -8.83 -10.10
CA CYS A 10 3.97 -9.49 -8.79
C CYS A 10 3.83 -11.00 -9.01
N HIS A 11 4.73 -11.78 -8.42
CA HIS A 11 4.66 -13.23 -8.51
C HIS A 11 3.36 -13.73 -7.86
N PRO A 12 2.61 -14.69 -8.45
CA PRO A 12 1.30 -15.11 -7.94
C PRO A 12 1.27 -15.53 -6.46
N LEU A 13 2.35 -16.18 -5.99
CA LEU A 13 2.51 -16.57 -4.58
C LEU A 13 2.47 -15.38 -3.60
N PHE A 14 2.80 -14.18 -4.07
CA PHE A 14 2.95 -12.99 -3.23
C PHE A 14 1.80 -11.98 -3.37
N ILE A 15 0.86 -12.18 -4.30
CA ILE A 15 -0.28 -11.26 -4.53
C ILE A 15 -1.15 -11.13 -3.28
N ARG A 16 -1.71 -12.25 -2.80
CA ARG A 16 -2.61 -12.25 -1.62
C ARG A 16 -1.94 -11.70 -0.36
N PRO A 17 -0.73 -12.14 0.05
CA PRO A 17 -0.10 -11.58 1.24
C PRO A 17 0.25 -10.10 1.09
N SER A 18 0.63 -9.63 -0.10
CA SER A 18 0.87 -8.19 -0.36
C SER A 18 -0.40 -7.37 -0.15
N LEU A 19 -1.52 -7.81 -0.73
CA LEU A 19 -2.81 -7.09 -0.63
C LEU A 19 -3.33 -7.08 0.81
N ALA A 20 -3.24 -8.21 1.51
CA ALA A 20 -3.64 -8.29 2.92
C ALA A 20 -2.82 -7.34 3.79
N ALA A 21 -1.49 -7.29 3.60
CA ALA A 21 -0.63 -6.36 4.33
C ALA A 21 -0.91 -4.89 3.97
N ALA A 22 -1.15 -4.58 2.69
CA ALA A 22 -1.48 -3.22 2.27
C ALA A 22 -2.76 -2.67 2.92
N GLN A 23 -3.74 -3.53 3.21
CA GLN A 23 -4.98 -3.15 3.89
C GLN A 23 -4.77 -2.75 5.36
N THR A 24 -3.70 -3.19 6.01
CA THR A 24 -3.45 -2.91 7.43
C THR A 24 -2.67 -1.61 7.65
N PHE A 25 -2.03 -1.07 6.61
CA PHE A 25 -1.25 0.16 6.75
C PHE A 25 -2.13 1.35 7.14
N ARG A 26 -1.68 2.05 8.18
CA ARG A 26 -2.23 3.34 8.62
C ARG A 26 -1.25 4.43 8.21
N TYR A 27 -1.74 5.43 7.51
CA TYR A 27 -0.94 6.58 7.10
C TYR A 27 -1.32 7.79 7.93
N GLN A 28 -0.30 8.50 8.44
CA GLN A 28 -0.51 9.85 8.95
C GLN A 28 -0.96 10.71 7.76
N PRO A 29 -2.09 11.43 7.86
CA PRO A 29 -2.49 12.32 6.79
C PRO A 29 -1.44 13.40 6.59
N ARG A 30 -1.19 13.77 5.34
CA ARG A 30 -0.43 14.99 5.04
C ARG A 30 -1.26 16.18 5.52
N VAL A 31 -0.64 17.13 6.20
CA VAL A 31 -1.30 18.36 6.67
C VAL A 31 -0.74 19.54 5.88
N VAL A 32 -1.62 20.35 5.29
CA VAL A 32 -1.27 21.60 4.60
C VAL A 32 -2.18 22.69 5.16
N GLU A 33 -1.59 23.78 5.67
CA GLU A 33 -2.32 24.90 6.30
C GLU A 33 -3.30 24.45 7.39
N GLY A 34 -2.88 23.51 8.24
CA GLY A 34 -3.68 22.99 9.35
C GLY A 34 -4.82 22.03 8.93
N ARG A 35 -4.96 21.72 7.64
CA ARG A 35 -5.99 20.79 7.13
C ARG A 35 -5.37 19.47 6.68
N ALA A 36 -6.01 18.36 7.04
CA ALA A 36 -5.66 17.05 6.53
C ALA A 36 -6.02 16.95 5.04
N VAL A 37 -5.04 16.61 4.21
CA VAL A 37 -5.21 16.44 2.76
C VAL A 37 -4.95 14.99 2.36
N THR A 38 -5.72 14.51 1.40
CA THR A 38 -5.51 13.18 0.82
C THR A 38 -4.21 13.15 0.02
N VAL A 39 -3.42 12.10 0.23
CA VAL A 39 -2.22 11.84 -0.58
C VAL A 39 -2.59 10.84 -1.67
N SER A 40 -2.55 11.29 -2.92
CA SER A 40 -2.76 10.42 -4.08
C SER A 40 -1.47 9.69 -4.47
N GLY A 41 -1.63 8.55 -5.16
CA GLY A 41 -0.48 7.83 -5.74
C GLY A 41 0.41 7.08 -4.75
N VAL A 42 -0.06 6.83 -3.52
CA VAL A 42 0.68 6.01 -2.55
C VAL A 42 0.88 4.59 -3.10
N LYS A 43 2.12 4.09 -3.03
CA LYS A 43 2.51 2.75 -3.46
C LYS A 43 3.26 2.03 -2.35
N ASN A 44 3.01 0.73 -2.22
CA ASN A 44 3.76 -0.15 -1.34
C ASN A 44 4.59 -1.12 -2.17
N THR A 45 5.88 -1.21 -1.88
CA THR A 45 6.79 -2.18 -2.51
C THR A 45 7.14 -3.25 -1.48
N PHE A 46 6.84 -4.51 -1.79
CA PHE A 46 7.11 -5.65 -0.92
C PHE A 46 8.30 -6.44 -1.45
N HIS A 47 9.27 -6.72 -0.57
CA HIS A 47 10.41 -7.57 -0.87
C HIS A 47 10.24 -8.92 -0.16
N TYR A 48 10.25 -10.01 -0.92
CA TYR A 48 10.12 -11.37 -0.43
C TYR A 48 11.44 -12.11 -0.53
N ARG A 49 11.73 -12.96 0.45
CA ARG A 49 12.84 -13.92 0.41
C ARG A 49 12.31 -15.28 0.84
N ILE A 50 12.45 -16.28 -0.03
CA ILE A 50 12.22 -17.69 0.31
C ILE A 50 13.55 -18.21 0.86
N LYS A 51 13.48 -18.94 1.97
CA LYS A 51 14.62 -19.65 2.56
C LYS A 51 14.43 -21.14 2.39
#